data_AF-A0A7S2PJM5-F1
#
_entry.id   AF-A0A7S2PJM5-F1
#
_cell.length_a   1.000
_cell.length_b   1.000
_cell.length_c   1.000
_cell.angle_alpha   90.00
_cell.angle_beta   90.00
_cell.angle_gamma   90.00
#
_symmetry.space_group_name_H-M   'P 1'
#
loop_
_entity.id
_entity.type
_entity.pdbx_description
1 polymer ?
#
loop_
_entity_poly.entity_id
_entity_poly.type
_entity_poly.pdbx_seq_one_letter_code
_entity_poly.pdbx_strand_id
1 'polypeptide(L)'
;NTILLCRSVTRVQKQRTINHVGSLFQGSARSNSAVALKDPASNGLCNVESSGEKGVGVYAGASIEKFTTILKSKAVSSSSEKDKYSVQVSWDKHVQMDSPARLINHSCEANVGVRDNELGAYDFVALKDIDAGEELVWDYGSVEFDATEIKQCLCGSPSCRGGHINFEDSHESIRKQYGNFYAKYLHDWTHEEGTSASKE
;
A
#
# COMPACT_ATOMS: atom_id res chain seq x y z
N ASN A 1 -3.42 -2.39 17.42
CA ASN A 1 -4.60 -1.63 16.93
C ASN A 1 -4.19 -0.24 16.51
N THR A 2 -3.66 -0.10 15.30
CA THR A 2 -3.16 1.19 14.79
C THR A 2 -4.33 2.04 14.30
N ILE A 3 -4.28 3.30 14.72
CA ILE A 3 -5.36 4.27 14.82
C ILE A 3 -5.39 5.13 13.56
N LEU A 4 -6.56 5.27 12.94
CA LEU A 4 -6.91 6.40 12.07
C LEU A 4 -8.12 7.08 12.74
N LEU A 5 -7.83 8.06 13.59
CA LEU A 5 -8.84 8.89 14.21
C LEU A 5 -9.22 10.01 13.23
N CYS A 6 -10.47 9.96 12.78
CA CYS A 6 -11.21 11.08 12.24
C CYS A 6 -11.26 12.20 13.30
N ARG A 7 -10.74 13.38 13.00
CA ARG A 7 -11.01 14.60 13.77
C ARG A 7 -11.92 15.51 12.96
N SER A 8 -13.16 15.63 13.41
CA SER A 8 -14.12 16.65 13.00
C SER A 8 -13.61 18.02 13.45
N VAL A 9 -13.31 18.93 12.52
CA VAL A 9 -13.00 20.32 12.86
C VAL A 9 -14.28 21.14 12.73
N THR A 10 -14.90 21.46 13.87
CA THR A 10 -15.89 22.53 13.97
C THR A 10 -15.18 23.88 14.03
N ARG A 11 -15.67 24.80 13.22
CA ARG A 11 -15.22 26.19 13.05
C ARG A 11 -15.61 27.03 14.27
N VAL A 12 -14.65 27.69 14.92
CA VAL A 12 -14.90 28.84 15.82
C VAL A 12 -13.87 29.95 15.55
N GLN A 13 -14.35 31.19 15.44
CA GLN A 13 -13.61 32.41 15.10
C GLN A 13 -12.86 33.05 16.29
N LYS A 14 -11.79 33.80 15.97
CA LYS A 14 -11.20 35.05 16.57
C LYS A 14 -11.04 35.12 18.12
N GLN A 15 -9.97 35.68 18.74
CA GLN A 15 -9.26 36.94 18.48
C GLN A 15 -8.06 37.13 19.47
N ARG A 16 -6.99 37.82 19.01
CA ARG A 16 -6.10 38.81 19.70
C ARG A 16 -5.08 38.45 20.84
N THR A 17 -3.80 38.70 20.48
CA THR A 17 -2.72 39.53 21.10
C THR A 17 -1.88 39.13 22.35
N ILE A 18 -0.57 39.04 22.10
CA ILE A 18 0.61 39.72 22.73
C ILE A 18 1.11 39.25 24.13
N ASN A 19 2.33 38.68 24.23
CA ASN A 19 3.60 39.26 24.78
C ASN A 19 4.70 38.21 25.13
N HIS A 20 5.97 38.64 25.05
CA HIS A 20 7.25 38.01 25.49
C HIS A 20 7.18 37.32 26.88
N VAL A 21 8.03 36.35 27.25
CA VAL A 21 9.49 36.40 27.53
C VAL A 21 10.08 34.97 27.51
N GLY A 22 11.37 34.81 27.17
CA GLY A 22 12.01 33.52 26.90
C GLY A 22 12.49 32.69 28.09
N SER A 23 13.04 31.51 27.77
CA SER A 23 14.03 30.79 28.58
C SER A 23 14.70 29.71 27.73
N LEU A 24 16.01 29.63 27.86
CA LEU A 24 16.90 28.61 27.31
C LEU A 24 16.49 27.21 27.79
N PHE A 25 16.42 26.25 26.88
CA PHE A 25 16.66 24.84 27.18
C PHE A 25 17.43 24.19 26.02
N GLN A 26 18.69 23.85 26.30
CA GLN A 26 19.47 22.91 25.51
C GLN A 26 18.83 21.51 25.70
N GLY A 27 18.17 21.02 24.66
CA GLY A 27 17.65 19.65 24.58
C GLY A 27 18.40 18.88 23.52
N SER A 28 19.29 17.99 23.96
CA SER A 28 19.96 16.98 23.14
C SER A 28 18.95 16.23 22.25
N ALA A 29 19.17 16.29 20.93
CA ALA A 29 18.47 15.45 19.97
C ALA A 29 18.86 13.99 20.21
N ARG A 30 17.97 13.21 20.83
CA ARG A 30 18.06 11.75 20.82
C ARG A 30 17.42 11.27 19.52
N SER A 31 18.24 10.70 18.64
CA SER A 31 17.78 9.96 17.47
C SER A 31 16.95 8.76 17.94
N ASN A 32 15.67 8.73 17.60
CA ASN A 32 14.86 7.52 17.69
C ASN A 32 15.30 6.59 16.56
N SER A 33 16.25 5.69 16.83
CA SER A 33 16.52 4.57 15.95
C SER A 33 15.32 3.63 16.01
N ALA A 34 14.54 3.57 14.94
CA ALA A 34 13.51 2.55 14.77
C ALA A 34 14.18 1.17 14.84
N VAL A 35 13.64 0.28 15.68
CA VAL A 35 14.13 -1.09 15.78
C VAL A 35 13.62 -1.82 14.53
N ALA A 36 14.51 -2.07 13.56
CA ALA A 36 14.22 -2.92 12.41
C ALA A 36 13.92 -4.34 12.91
N LEU A 37 12.65 -4.73 12.89
CA LEU A 37 12.26 -6.12 13.14
C LEU A 37 12.47 -6.90 11.84
N LYS A 38 13.43 -7.84 11.86
CA LYS A 38 13.62 -8.80 10.77
C LYS A 38 12.50 -9.84 10.85
N ASP A 39 11.63 -9.88 9.84
CA ASP A 39 10.57 -10.89 9.75
C ASP A 39 11.13 -12.19 9.14
N PRO A 40 11.09 -13.34 9.84
CA PRO A 40 11.58 -14.62 9.30
C PRO A 40 10.86 -15.07 8.01
N ALA A 41 9.65 -14.58 7.72
CA ALA A 41 8.95 -14.86 6.46
C ALA A 41 9.60 -14.20 5.23
N SER A 42 10.48 -13.21 5.44
CA SER A 42 11.15 -12.47 4.37
C SER A 42 12.49 -13.04 3.92
N ASN A 43 12.95 -14.15 4.50
CA ASN A 43 14.33 -14.64 4.36
C ASN A 43 15.39 -13.57 4.68
N GLY A 44 15.04 -12.54 5.46
CA GLY A 44 15.92 -11.42 5.79
C GLY A 44 16.03 -10.35 4.70
N LEU A 45 15.21 -10.42 3.64
CA LEU A 45 15.18 -9.42 2.56
C LEU A 45 14.42 -8.15 2.93
N CYS A 46 13.61 -8.15 4.00
CA CYS A 46 12.90 -6.95 4.40
C CYS A 46 12.85 -6.71 5.91
N ASN A 47 12.70 -5.44 6.25
CA ASN A 47 12.50 -4.92 7.60
C ASN A 47 11.13 -4.24 7.69
N VAL A 48 10.51 -4.28 8.87
CA VAL A 48 9.32 -3.48 9.16
C VAL A 48 9.73 -2.26 9.98
N GLU A 49 9.39 -1.07 9.51
CA GLU A 49 9.79 0.20 10.11
C GLU A 49 8.64 1.23 10.11
N SER A 50 8.84 2.37 10.78
CA SER A 50 7.88 3.48 10.80
C SER A 50 7.93 4.27 9.49
N SER A 51 6.78 4.47 8.85
CA SER A 51 6.61 5.17 7.56
C SER A 51 5.85 6.51 7.72
N GLY A 52 6.15 7.24 8.80
CA GLY A 52 5.56 8.56 9.07
C GLY A 52 4.02 8.53 9.16
N GLU A 53 3.35 9.36 8.38
CA GLU A 53 1.88 9.45 8.34
C GLU A 53 1.21 8.19 7.76
N LYS A 54 1.97 7.34 7.03
CA LYS A 54 1.50 6.04 6.52
C LYS A 54 1.50 4.95 7.60
N GLY A 55 2.01 5.25 8.80
CA GLY A 55 2.07 4.31 9.92
C GLY A 55 3.31 3.43 9.86
N VAL A 56 3.15 2.16 9.47
CA VAL A 56 4.27 1.23 9.31
C VAL A 56 4.47 0.92 7.83
N GLY A 57 5.70 0.61 7.44
CA GLY A 57 6.05 0.20 6.09
C GLY A 57 7.03 -0.96 6.09
N VAL A 58 7.16 -1.58 4.93
CA VAL A 58 8.13 -2.65 4.69
C VAL A 58 9.26 -2.07 3.85
N TYR A 59 10.50 -2.31 4.24
CA TYR A 59 11.70 -1.75 3.61
C TYR A 59 12.65 -2.86 3.19
N ALA A 60 13.36 -2.66 2.09
CA ALA A 60 14.39 -3.60 1.63
C ALA A 60 15.52 -3.68 2.67
N GLY A 61 15.82 -4.90 3.16
CA GLY A 61 16.90 -5.16 4.11
C GLY A 61 18.27 -5.29 3.46
N ALA A 62 18.31 -5.45 2.13
CA ALA A 62 19.49 -5.51 1.29
C ALA A 62 19.11 -5.03 -0.13
N SER A 63 20.08 -4.87 -1.03
CA SER A 63 19.78 -4.65 -2.44
C SER A 63 19.05 -5.86 -3.03
N ILE A 64 17.99 -5.59 -3.81
CA ILE A 64 17.13 -6.60 -4.42
C ILE A 64 17.17 -6.39 -5.94
N GLU A 65 17.51 -7.44 -6.68
CA GLU A 65 17.53 -7.40 -8.13
C GLU A 65 16.10 -7.43 -8.69
N LYS A 66 15.89 -6.74 -9.81
CA LYS A 66 14.66 -6.79 -10.60
C LYS A 66 14.20 -8.24 -10.82
N PHE A 67 12.89 -8.44 -10.69
CA PHE A 67 12.19 -9.73 -10.80
C PHE A 67 12.45 -10.75 -9.70
N THR A 68 13.19 -10.39 -8.65
CA THR A 68 13.26 -11.18 -7.43
C THR A 68 11.88 -11.25 -6.78
N THR A 69 11.45 -12.46 -6.40
CA THR A 69 10.29 -12.64 -5.51
C THR A 69 10.73 -12.33 -4.09
N ILE A 70 10.24 -11.22 -3.54
CA ILE A 70 10.65 -10.66 -2.24
C ILE A 70 9.89 -11.36 -1.11
N LEU A 71 8.57 -11.54 -1.28
CA LEU A 71 7.69 -12.16 -0.29
C LEU A 71 6.71 -13.10 -0.99
N LYS A 72 6.38 -14.19 -0.31
CA LYS A 72 5.28 -15.09 -0.70
C LYS A 72 4.23 -15.03 0.40
N SER A 73 3.13 -14.31 0.16
CA SER A 73 2.08 -14.18 1.16
C SER A 73 1.09 -15.34 1.07
N LYS A 74 0.52 -15.73 2.21
CA LYS A 74 -0.60 -16.67 2.29
C LYS A 74 -1.88 -15.96 2.71
N ALA A 75 -3.02 -16.48 2.24
CA ALA A 75 -4.31 -16.09 2.79
C ALA A 75 -4.45 -16.63 4.22
N VAL A 76 -4.75 -15.75 5.18
CA VAL A 76 -5.06 -16.13 6.57
C VAL A 76 -6.56 -16.16 6.88
N SER A 77 -7.36 -15.51 6.06
CA SER A 77 -8.81 -15.56 6.05
C SER A 77 -9.34 -15.27 4.64
N SER A 78 -10.59 -15.63 4.38
CA SER A 78 -11.28 -15.33 3.12
C SER A 78 -12.73 -14.91 3.36
N SER A 79 -13.22 -14.00 2.53
CA SER A 79 -14.57 -13.45 2.57
C SER A 79 -15.02 -13.08 1.15
N SER A 80 -16.32 -13.08 0.89
CA SER A 80 -16.88 -12.44 -0.32
C SER A 80 -16.96 -10.92 -0.17
N GLU A 81 -17.05 -10.42 1.06
CA GLU A 81 -17.08 -9.00 1.38
C GLU A 81 -15.67 -8.45 1.57
N LYS A 82 -15.42 -7.27 1.03
CA LYS A 82 -14.17 -6.52 1.24
C LYS A 82 -14.14 -5.88 2.63
N ASP A 83 -12.97 -5.87 3.25
CA ASP A 83 -12.68 -5.10 4.45
C ASP A 83 -11.43 -4.22 4.25
N LYS A 84 -11.13 -3.36 5.22
CA LYS A 84 -10.02 -2.38 5.16
C LYS A 84 -8.63 -3.00 4.90
N TYR A 85 -8.42 -4.27 5.26
CA TYR A 85 -7.14 -4.98 5.19
C TYR A 85 -7.16 -6.17 4.24
N SER A 86 -8.30 -6.42 3.59
CA SER A 86 -8.43 -7.49 2.63
C SER A 86 -7.92 -7.07 1.26
N VAL A 87 -7.45 -8.03 0.48
CA VAL A 87 -7.11 -7.88 -0.93
C VAL A 87 -7.97 -8.81 -1.79
N GLN A 88 -8.45 -8.34 -2.92
CA GLN A 88 -9.23 -9.13 -3.87
C GLN A 88 -8.32 -10.13 -4.60
N VAL A 89 -8.74 -11.39 -4.73
CA VAL A 89 -8.00 -12.47 -5.42
C VAL A 89 -8.79 -13.13 -6.56
N SER A 90 -10.11 -12.93 -6.58
CA SER A 90 -11.00 -13.22 -7.71
C SER A 90 -12.19 -12.26 -7.66
N TRP A 91 -13.04 -12.28 -8.69
CA TRP A 91 -14.22 -11.43 -8.79
C TRP A 91 -15.14 -11.44 -7.56
N ASP A 92 -15.20 -12.55 -6.85
CA ASP A 92 -16.09 -12.83 -5.73
C ASP A 92 -15.37 -13.12 -4.40
N LYS A 93 -14.05 -12.86 -4.33
CA LYS A 93 -13.24 -13.27 -3.18
C LYS A 93 -12.19 -12.24 -2.80
N HIS A 94 -12.21 -11.91 -1.51
CA HIS A 94 -11.17 -11.18 -0.81
C HIS A 94 -10.49 -12.07 0.24
N VAL A 95 -9.23 -11.78 0.53
CA VAL A 95 -8.44 -12.46 1.56
C VAL A 95 -7.67 -11.46 2.42
N GLN A 96 -7.42 -11.78 3.69
CA GLN A 96 -6.37 -11.08 4.43
C GLN A 96 -5.04 -11.80 4.23
N MET A 97 -3.98 -11.01 4.01
CA MET A 97 -2.61 -11.49 3.88
C MET A 97 -1.93 -11.62 5.24
N ASP A 98 -0.94 -12.50 5.34
CA ASP A 98 -0.03 -12.55 6.48
C ASP A 98 1.01 -11.40 6.49
N SER A 99 1.71 -11.27 7.61
CA SER A 99 2.84 -10.34 7.77
C SER A 99 4.09 -10.92 7.09
N PRO A 100 4.94 -10.07 6.47
CA PRO A 100 4.85 -8.61 6.41
C PRO A 100 4.09 -8.07 5.19
N ALA A 101 3.59 -8.92 4.28
CA ALA A 101 2.93 -8.51 3.05
C ALA A 101 1.76 -7.53 3.25
N ARG A 102 0.92 -7.77 4.27
CA ARG A 102 -0.18 -6.88 4.64
C ARG A 102 0.22 -5.47 5.10
N LEU A 103 1.51 -5.22 5.30
CA LEU A 103 2.06 -3.94 5.78
C LEU A 103 2.72 -3.12 4.65
N ILE A 104 2.75 -3.63 3.42
CA ILE A 104 3.33 -2.93 2.28
C ILE A 104 2.39 -1.79 1.88
N ASN A 105 2.92 -0.57 1.90
CA ASN A 105 2.16 0.63 1.61
C ASN A 105 1.88 0.80 0.12
N HIS A 106 0.88 1.63 -0.16
CA HIS A 106 0.54 2.00 -1.53
C HIS A 106 1.52 3.01 -2.14
N SER A 107 1.85 2.84 -3.42
CA SER A 107 2.35 3.90 -4.31
C SER A 107 1.75 3.79 -5.70
N CYS A 108 1.42 4.93 -6.33
CA CYS A 108 1.00 4.97 -7.74
C CYS A 108 2.16 4.71 -8.72
N GLU A 109 3.41 4.89 -8.27
CA GLU A 109 4.64 4.44 -8.94
C GLU A 109 5.28 3.38 -8.05
N ALA A 110 4.73 2.17 -8.13
CA ALA A 110 5.20 1.05 -7.34
C ALA A 110 6.57 0.54 -7.80
N ASN A 111 7.39 0.09 -6.85
CA ASN A 111 8.62 -0.67 -7.12
C ASN A 111 8.41 -2.19 -6.97
N VAL A 112 7.25 -2.60 -6.45
CA VAL A 112 6.84 -3.99 -6.27
C VAL A 112 5.51 -4.23 -6.98
N GLY A 113 5.42 -5.31 -7.75
CA GLY A 113 4.19 -5.81 -8.35
C GLY A 113 3.81 -7.17 -7.75
N VAL A 114 2.68 -7.72 -8.20
CA VAL A 114 2.15 -8.97 -7.66
C VAL A 114 2.02 -10.07 -8.70
N ARG A 115 2.02 -11.31 -8.24
CA ARG A 115 1.71 -12.49 -9.04
C ARG A 115 0.93 -13.47 -8.17
N ASP A 116 -0.13 -14.07 -8.72
CA ASP A 116 -0.90 -15.12 -8.04
C ASP A 116 0.03 -16.26 -7.56
N ASN A 117 -0.27 -16.84 -6.40
CA ASN A 117 0.46 -17.98 -5.88
C ASN A 117 -0.45 -19.10 -5.34
N GLU A 118 0.15 -20.23 -5.03
CA GLU A 118 -0.51 -21.43 -4.50
C GLU A 118 -1.00 -21.28 -3.05
N LEU A 119 -0.60 -20.21 -2.36
CA LEU A 119 -0.94 -19.95 -0.96
C LEU A 119 -2.23 -19.14 -0.79
N GLY A 120 -2.94 -18.88 -1.90
CA GLY A 120 -4.24 -18.22 -1.91
C GLY A 120 -4.19 -16.70 -1.77
N ALA A 121 -3.00 -16.10 -1.88
CA ALA A 121 -2.78 -14.66 -1.94
C ALA A 121 -1.77 -14.35 -3.07
N TYR A 122 -0.76 -13.53 -2.80
CA TYR A 122 0.17 -13.03 -3.82
C TYR A 122 1.64 -13.22 -3.45
N ASP A 123 2.44 -13.50 -4.47
CA ASP A 123 3.87 -13.25 -4.49
C ASP A 123 4.11 -11.76 -4.78
N PHE A 124 5.01 -11.14 -4.03
CA PHE A 124 5.46 -9.77 -4.24
C PHE A 124 6.80 -9.77 -4.96
N VAL A 125 6.87 -9.14 -6.13
CA VAL A 125 8.00 -9.22 -7.07
C VAL A 125 8.57 -7.85 -7.35
N ALA A 126 9.89 -7.71 -7.27
CA ALA A 126 10.58 -6.47 -7.61
C ALA A 126 10.39 -6.12 -9.11
N LEU A 127 9.95 -4.90 -9.42
CA LEU A 127 9.73 -4.43 -10.80
C LEU A 127 10.97 -3.75 -11.41
N LYS A 128 11.91 -3.38 -10.55
CA LYS A 128 13.20 -2.77 -10.83
C LYS A 128 14.19 -3.23 -9.76
N ASP A 129 15.47 -2.87 -9.93
CA ASP A 129 16.43 -3.00 -8.84
C ASP A 129 16.00 -2.05 -7.69
N ILE A 130 16.11 -2.52 -6.46
CA ILE A 130 15.70 -1.80 -5.24
C ILE A 130 16.91 -1.78 -4.30
N ASP A 131 17.33 -0.59 -3.89
CA ASP A 131 18.44 -0.43 -2.97
C ASP A 131 18.06 -0.78 -1.53
N ALA A 132 19.05 -1.21 -0.75
CA ALA A 132 18.86 -1.44 0.68
C ALA A 132 18.34 -0.17 1.37
N GLY A 133 17.27 -0.31 2.17
CA GLY A 133 16.61 0.79 2.86
C GLY A 133 15.52 1.50 2.05
N GLU A 134 15.30 1.16 0.77
CA GLU A 134 14.12 1.65 0.04
C GLU A 134 12.83 1.03 0.59
N GLU A 135 11.76 1.82 0.65
CA GLU A 135 10.43 1.30 1.00
C GLU A 135 9.89 0.44 -0.14
N LEU A 136 9.43 -0.76 0.19
CA LEU A 136 8.66 -1.60 -0.71
C LEU A 136 7.25 -1.05 -0.77
N VAL A 137 6.80 -0.70 -1.98
CA VAL A 137 5.48 -0.11 -2.22
C VAL A 137 4.86 -0.73 -3.46
N TRP A 138 3.54 -0.93 -3.41
CA TRP A 138 2.77 -1.56 -4.48
C TRP A 138 1.49 -0.79 -4.82
N ASP A 139 0.92 -1.04 -5.99
CA ASP A 139 -0.32 -0.41 -6.41
C ASP A 139 -1.51 -1.23 -5.93
N TYR A 140 -2.36 -0.71 -5.04
CA TYR A 140 -3.52 -1.49 -4.56
C TYR A 140 -4.53 -1.71 -5.69
N GLY A 141 -4.60 -0.80 -6.68
CA GLY A 141 -5.42 -1.00 -7.87
C GLY A 141 -4.93 -2.14 -8.77
N SER A 142 -3.72 -2.67 -8.54
CA SER A 142 -3.23 -3.86 -9.24
C SER A 142 -3.94 -5.15 -8.80
N VAL A 143 -4.70 -5.12 -7.70
CA VAL A 143 -5.49 -6.28 -7.24
C VAL A 143 -6.95 -5.94 -6.99
N GLU A 144 -7.29 -4.71 -6.65
CA GLU A 144 -8.67 -4.30 -6.36
C GLU A 144 -9.37 -3.83 -7.64
N PHE A 145 -10.48 -4.46 -8.01
CA PHE A 145 -11.26 -4.01 -9.17
C PHE A 145 -11.92 -2.65 -8.92
N ASP A 146 -12.65 -2.54 -7.81
CA ASP A 146 -13.46 -1.38 -7.44
C ASP A 146 -12.76 -0.49 -6.40
N ALA A 147 -13.26 0.74 -6.24
CA ALA A 147 -12.68 1.68 -5.29
C ALA A 147 -12.93 1.26 -3.84
N THR A 148 -11.85 1.23 -3.05
CA THR A 148 -11.94 1.37 -1.58
C THR A 148 -12.03 2.85 -1.21
N GLU A 149 -12.63 3.20 -0.07
CA GLU A 149 -12.75 4.60 0.39
C GLU A 149 -11.39 5.24 0.77
N ILE A 150 -10.52 5.48 -0.21
CA ILE A 150 -9.27 6.21 -0.02
C ILE A 150 -9.51 7.67 -0.40
N LYS A 151 -9.71 8.52 0.62
CA LYS A 151 -9.98 9.95 0.40
C LYS A 151 -8.79 10.70 -0.17
N GLN A 152 -7.56 10.31 0.20
CA GLN A 152 -6.34 10.97 -0.21
C GLN A 152 -5.17 9.99 -0.17
N CYS A 153 -4.45 9.87 -1.30
CA CYS A 153 -3.21 9.10 -1.37
C CYS A 153 -2.03 9.90 -0.84
N LEU A 154 -1.17 9.22 -0.07
CA LEU A 154 0.04 9.77 0.55
C LEU A 154 1.34 9.25 -0.10
N CYS A 155 1.27 8.74 -1.34
CA CYS A 155 2.44 8.12 -1.98
C CYS A 155 3.54 9.12 -2.37
N GLY A 156 3.19 10.39 -2.59
CA GLY A 156 4.14 11.43 -3.00
C GLY A 156 4.68 11.30 -4.43
N SER A 157 4.21 10.33 -5.22
CA SER A 157 4.64 10.15 -6.61
C SER A 157 4.18 11.32 -7.50
N PRO A 158 5.01 11.75 -8.48
CA PRO A 158 4.61 12.72 -9.51
C PRO A 158 3.40 12.31 -10.36
N SER A 159 3.15 11.00 -10.50
CA SER A 159 1.99 10.45 -11.23
C SER A 159 0.88 9.92 -10.29
N CYS A 160 0.79 10.48 -9.08
CA CYS A 160 -0.25 10.15 -8.12
C CYS A 160 -1.67 10.32 -8.69
N ARG A 161 -2.50 9.29 -8.52
CA ARG A 161 -3.91 9.24 -8.96
C ARG A 161 -4.91 9.80 -7.94
N GLY A 162 -4.43 10.41 -6.86
CA GLY A 162 -5.29 10.91 -5.79
C GLY A 162 -5.99 9.76 -5.06
N GLY A 163 -7.31 9.82 -4.90
CA GLY A 163 -8.10 8.78 -4.24
C GLY A 163 -8.49 7.59 -5.14
N HIS A 164 -8.25 7.69 -6.45
CA HIS A 164 -8.65 6.69 -7.44
C HIS A 164 -7.64 5.54 -7.50
N ILE A 165 -7.70 4.66 -6.50
CA ILE A 165 -6.81 3.50 -6.38
C ILE A 165 -7.64 2.22 -6.52
N ASN A 166 -7.99 1.93 -7.76
CA ASN A 166 -8.71 0.74 -8.21
C ASN A 166 -8.29 0.42 -9.64
N PHE A 167 -8.59 -0.80 -10.08
CA PHE A 167 -8.32 -1.21 -11.44
C PHE A 167 -9.22 -0.50 -12.44
N GLU A 168 -10.53 -0.42 -12.17
CA GLU A 168 -11.51 0.15 -13.09
C GLU A 168 -11.11 1.56 -13.59
N ASP A 169 -10.80 2.49 -12.68
CA ASP A 169 -10.44 3.86 -13.04
C ASP A 169 -9.01 3.97 -13.61
N SER A 170 -8.13 3.00 -13.33
CA SER A 170 -6.69 3.11 -13.57
C SER A 170 -6.09 2.05 -14.50
N HIS A 171 -6.91 1.19 -15.10
CA HIS A 171 -6.48 -0.02 -15.81
C HIS A 171 -5.44 0.26 -16.90
N GLU A 172 -5.57 1.35 -17.66
CA GLU A 172 -4.58 1.73 -18.68
C GLU A 172 -3.19 1.96 -18.06
N SER A 173 -3.15 2.70 -16.94
CA SER A 173 -1.90 3.00 -16.23
C SER A 173 -1.29 1.75 -15.61
N ILE A 174 -2.10 0.90 -14.98
CA ILE A 174 -1.68 -0.36 -14.35
C ILE A 174 -1.09 -1.30 -15.39
N ARG A 175 -1.78 -1.51 -16.51
CA ARG A 175 -1.30 -2.37 -17.61
C ARG A 175 0.03 -1.90 -18.15
N LYS A 176 0.14 -0.59 -18.41
CA LYS A 176 1.35 0.02 -18.97
C LYS A 176 2.53 -0.07 -17.99
N GLN A 177 2.30 0.16 -16.69
CA GLN A 177 3.36 0.18 -15.70
C GLN A 177 3.82 -1.22 -15.29
N TYR A 178 2.89 -2.16 -15.12
CA TYR A 178 3.18 -3.43 -14.43
C TYR A 178 3.21 -4.64 -15.36
N GLY A 179 2.78 -4.52 -16.62
CA GLY A 179 2.89 -5.59 -17.62
C GLY A 179 2.06 -6.82 -17.23
N ASN A 180 2.67 -7.81 -16.59
CA ASN A 180 1.99 -9.02 -16.07
C ASN A 180 2.04 -9.12 -14.54
N PHE A 181 2.48 -8.08 -13.83
CA PHE A 181 2.68 -8.06 -12.38
C PHE A 181 1.52 -7.38 -11.63
N TYR A 182 0.29 -7.75 -12.00
CA TYR A 182 -0.95 -7.41 -11.32
C TYR A 182 -1.85 -8.65 -11.27
N ALA A 183 -2.96 -8.61 -10.54
CA ALA A 183 -3.80 -9.79 -10.34
C ALA A 183 -4.26 -10.39 -11.67
N LYS A 184 -4.07 -11.70 -11.84
CA LYS A 184 -4.37 -12.36 -13.11
C LYS A 184 -5.82 -12.22 -13.53
N TYR A 185 -6.76 -12.24 -12.59
CA TYR A 185 -8.19 -12.15 -12.88
C TYR A 185 -8.60 -10.82 -13.55
N LEU A 186 -7.75 -9.80 -13.50
CA LEU A 186 -7.95 -8.48 -14.12
C LEU A 186 -7.36 -8.38 -15.54
N HIS A 187 -6.53 -9.35 -15.97
CA HIS A 187 -5.83 -9.27 -17.26
C HIS A 187 -6.80 -9.20 -18.44
N ASP A 188 -7.85 -10.02 -18.39
CA ASP A 188 -8.79 -10.20 -19.50
C ASP A 188 -9.99 -9.24 -19.44
N TRP A 189 -10.09 -8.42 -18.39
CA TRP A 189 -11.17 -7.45 -18.27
C TRP A 189 -11.09 -6.39 -19.38
N THR A 190 -12.22 -5.97 -19.95
CA THR A 190 -12.26 -4.83 -20.87
C THR A 190 -13.37 -3.88 -20.47
N HIS A 191 -13.16 -2.59 -20.68
CA HIS A 191 -14.13 -1.54 -20.33
C HIS A 191 -15.46 -1.67 -21.11
N GLU A 192 -15.54 -2.52 -22.13
CA GLU A 192 -16.73 -2.69 -22.97
C GLU A 192 -17.89 -3.43 -22.27
N GLU A 193 -17.65 -4.12 -21.14
CA GLU A 193 -18.71 -4.84 -20.42
C GLU A 193 -19.45 -4.02 -19.33
N GLY A 194 -19.13 -2.73 -19.18
CA GLY A 194 -19.72 -1.85 -18.15
C GLY A 194 -21.12 -1.29 -18.44
N THR A 195 -21.77 -1.64 -19.56
CA THR A 195 -23.07 -1.05 -19.94
C THR A 195 -24.25 -2.03 -19.99
N SER A 196 -24.11 -3.26 -19.48
CA SER A 196 -25.22 -4.25 -19.52
C SER A 196 -25.45 -5.06 -18.25
N ALA A 197 -25.09 -4.54 -17.07
CA ALA A 197 -25.52 -5.12 -15.78
C ALA A 197 -26.54 -4.22 -15.07
N SER A 198 -27.56 -3.75 -15.81
CA SER A 198 -28.82 -3.21 -15.26
C SER A 198 -29.91 -3.12 -16.33
N LYS A 199 -30.14 -4.19 -17.08
CA LYS A 199 -31.39 -4.36 -17.82
C LYS A 199 -31.89 -5.80 -17.72
N GLU A 200 -33.06 -5.88 -17.09
CA GLU A 200 -34.02 -7.00 -16.93
C GLU A 200 -33.80 -7.97 -15.78
#